data_AF-A0AA97DQS9-F1
#
_entry.id   AF-A0AA97DQS9-F1
#
_cell.length_a   1.000
_cell.length_b   1.000
_cell.length_c   1.000
_cell.angle_alpha   90.00
_cell.angle_beta   90.00
_cell.angle_gamma   90.00
#
_symmetry.space_group_name_H-M   'P 1'
#
loop_
_entity.id
_entity.type
_entity.pdbx_description
1 polymer ?
#
loop_
_entity_poly.entity_id
_entity_poly.type
_entity_poly.pdbx_seq_one_letter_code
_entity_poly.pdbx_strand_id
1 'polypeptide(L)'
;MFRPDAPIEEIEQDVESMIVELVHELGRVAEADPNPVGAEERAYIQAFSDARANSDRNQAALLATAISRPNLAESLLYLNRRLDREDLAPDEPVGIIGIIVRLAMDGLWVSDILDDTRFNQREREKITSLLTGMTYLTDDRLNAVLADIAPGGDAARGGSQGQKR
;
A
#
# COMPACT_ATOMS: atom_id res chain seq x y z
N MET A 1 -16.36 12.27 -14.43
CA MET A 1 -16.97 13.31 -13.57
C MET A 1 -18.47 13.05 -13.57
N PHE A 2 -19.07 12.72 -12.42
CA PHE A 2 -20.49 12.39 -12.33
C PHE A 2 -21.36 13.57 -12.78
N ARG A 3 -22.48 13.29 -13.45
CA ARG A 3 -23.48 14.32 -13.77
C ARG A 3 -24.11 14.84 -12.47
N PRO A 4 -24.33 16.17 -12.34
CA PRO A 4 -25.22 16.68 -11.30
C PRO A 4 -26.57 15.96 -11.43
N ASP A 5 -27.12 15.47 -10.32
CA ASP A 5 -28.41 14.77 -10.21
C ASP A 5 -28.50 13.33 -10.79
N ALA A 6 -27.36 12.65 -10.99
CA ALA A 6 -27.39 11.22 -11.32
C ALA A 6 -28.10 10.40 -10.20
N PRO A 7 -28.95 9.41 -10.55
CA PRO A 7 -29.53 8.47 -9.59
C PRO A 7 -28.44 7.79 -8.75
N ILE A 8 -28.75 7.49 -7.49
CA ILE A 8 -27.80 6.84 -6.57
C ILE A 8 -27.35 5.48 -7.13
N GLU A 9 -28.25 4.74 -7.77
CA GLU A 9 -27.94 3.45 -8.37
C GLU A 9 -26.94 3.57 -9.55
N GLU A 10 -27.02 4.64 -10.35
CA GLU A 10 -26.10 4.89 -11.48
C GLU A 10 -24.69 5.20 -10.96
N ILE A 11 -24.62 5.99 -9.89
CA ILE A 11 -23.37 6.32 -9.21
C ILE A 11 -22.71 5.08 -8.60
N GLU A 12 -23.50 4.20 -7.99
CA GLU A 12 -23.01 2.95 -7.39
C GLU A 12 -22.42 2.02 -8.45
N GLN A 13 -23.12 1.86 -9.58
CA GLN A 13 -22.69 1.00 -10.67
C GLN A 13 -21.42 1.54 -11.35
N ASP A 14 -21.31 2.86 -11.51
CA ASP A 14 -20.11 3.52 -12.03
C ASP A 14 -18.91 3.33 -11.09
N VAL A 15 -19.12 3.48 -9.78
CA VAL A 15 -18.08 3.26 -8.76
C VAL A 15 -17.62 1.82 -8.73
N GLU A 16 -18.55 0.87 -8.72
CA GLU A 16 -18.22 -0.56 -8.74
C GLU A 16 -17.42 -0.91 -10.00
N SER A 17 -17.84 -0.41 -11.16
CA SER A 17 -17.13 -0.60 -12.42
C SER A 17 -15.71 -0.02 -12.36
N MET A 18 -15.53 1.18 -11.81
CA MET A 18 -14.20 1.79 -11.62
C MET A 18 -13.30 0.97 -10.68
N ILE A 19 -13.86 0.41 -9.60
CA ILE A 19 -13.10 -0.43 -8.67
C ILE A 19 -12.70 -1.74 -9.35
N VAL A 20 -13.60 -2.36 -10.12
CA VAL A 20 -13.30 -3.59 -10.88
C VAL A 20 -12.22 -3.33 -11.93
N GLU A 21 -12.31 -2.22 -12.66
CA GLU A 21 -11.28 -1.81 -13.62
C GLU A 21 -9.93 -1.58 -12.95
N LEU A 22 -9.90 -0.90 -11.79
CA LEU A 22 -8.68 -0.69 -11.02
C LEU A 22 -8.08 -2.02 -10.57
N VAL A 23 -8.89 -2.95 -10.05
CA VAL A 23 -8.42 -4.28 -9.62
C VAL A 23 -7.83 -5.06 -10.78
N HIS A 24 -8.50 -5.08 -11.94
CA HIS A 24 -7.98 -5.75 -13.13
C HIS A 24 -6.67 -5.15 -13.62
N GLU A 25 -6.56 -3.82 -13.61
CA GLU A 25 -5.33 -3.14 -14.03
C GLU A 25 -4.17 -3.42 -13.07
N LEU A 26 -4.43 -3.37 -11.76
CA LEU A 26 -3.44 -3.76 -10.75
C LEU A 26 -2.98 -5.21 -10.94
N GLY A 27 -3.92 -6.14 -11.17
CA GLY A 27 -3.61 -7.54 -11.46
C GLY A 27 -2.74 -7.69 -12.71
N ARG A 28 -3.08 -7.00 -13.80
CA ARG A 28 -2.30 -7.02 -15.04
C ARG A 28 -0.87 -6.49 -14.86
N VAL A 29 -0.70 -5.44 -14.06
CA VAL A 29 0.62 -4.88 -13.75
C VAL A 29 1.42 -5.84 -12.87
N ALA A 30 0.79 -6.45 -11.88
CA ALA A 30 1.43 -7.44 -11.01
C ALA A 30 1.86 -8.70 -11.78
N GLU A 31 1.01 -9.21 -12.68
CA GLU A 31 1.33 -10.37 -13.55
C GLU A 31 2.52 -10.11 -14.48
N ALA A 32 2.74 -8.85 -14.86
CA ALA A 32 3.87 -8.44 -15.70
C ALA A 32 5.17 -8.25 -14.91
N ASP A 33 5.13 -8.29 -13.57
CA ASP A 33 6.30 -8.11 -12.74
C ASP A 33 7.24 -9.34 -12.83
N PRO A 34 8.54 -9.15 -13.12
CA PRO A 34 9.48 -10.27 -13.22
C PRO A 34 9.74 -10.98 -11.88
N ASN A 35 9.35 -10.38 -10.75
CA ASN A 35 9.41 -10.99 -9.44
C ASN A 35 8.00 -11.15 -8.86
N PRO A 36 7.46 -12.37 -8.74
CA PRO A 36 6.11 -12.57 -8.24
C PRO A 36 5.93 -12.13 -6.79
N VAL A 37 6.98 -12.18 -5.97
CA VAL A 37 6.92 -11.74 -4.57
C VAL A 37 6.83 -10.22 -4.51
N GLY A 38 5.76 -9.70 -3.89
CA GLY A 38 5.51 -8.26 -3.74
C GLY A 38 5.03 -7.57 -5.01
N ALA A 39 4.65 -8.33 -6.04
CA ALA A 39 4.22 -7.79 -7.32
C ALA A 39 2.95 -6.93 -7.18
N GLU A 40 2.01 -7.36 -6.34
CA GLU A 40 0.76 -6.63 -6.09
C GLU A 40 1.01 -5.28 -5.40
N GLU A 41 1.88 -5.24 -4.39
CA GLU A 41 2.27 -3.98 -3.73
C GLU A 41 2.97 -3.04 -4.69
N ARG A 42 3.84 -3.56 -5.57
CA ARG A 42 4.52 -2.73 -6.57
C ARG A 42 3.55 -2.19 -7.62
N ALA A 43 2.58 -3.00 -8.05
CA ALA A 43 1.49 -2.52 -8.90
C ALA A 43 0.69 -1.41 -8.20
N TYR A 44 0.40 -1.58 -6.92
CA TYR A 44 -0.29 -0.58 -6.11
C TYR A 44 0.50 0.73 -5.98
N ILE A 45 1.80 0.65 -5.66
CA ILE A 45 2.71 1.81 -5.57
C ILE A 45 2.75 2.55 -6.92
N GLN A 46 2.84 1.80 -8.03
CA GLN A 46 2.86 2.36 -9.38
C GLN A 46 1.57 3.11 -9.70
N ALA A 47 0.41 2.48 -9.49
CA ALA A 47 -0.90 3.07 -9.78
C ALA A 47 -1.12 4.40 -9.05
N PHE A 48 -0.76 4.47 -7.76
CA PHE A 48 -0.89 5.70 -6.97
C PHE A 48 0.11 6.79 -7.37
N SER A 49 1.30 6.39 -7.80
CA SER A 49 2.31 7.34 -8.32
C SER A 49 1.87 7.94 -9.65
N ASP A 50 1.33 7.12 -10.55
CA ASP A 50 0.81 7.56 -11.84
C ASP A 50 -0.44 8.41 -11.72
N ALA A 51 -1.36 8.04 -10.81
CA ALA A 51 -2.55 8.84 -10.54
C ALA A 51 -2.19 10.27 -10.08
N ARG A 52 -1.12 10.43 -9.29
CA ARG A 52 -0.65 11.76 -8.87
C ARG A 52 -0.08 12.57 -10.02
N ALA A 53 0.69 11.92 -10.90
CA ALA A 53 1.30 12.56 -12.07
C ALA A 53 0.25 13.04 -13.09
N ASN A 54 -0.88 12.32 -13.19
CA ASN A 54 -1.93 12.57 -14.17
C ASN A 54 -3.17 13.30 -13.59
N SER A 55 -3.08 13.89 -12.39
CA SER A 55 -4.22 14.53 -11.71
C SER A 55 -4.24 16.05 -11.84
N ASP A 56 -5.29 16.58 -12.49
CA ASP A 56 -5.59 18.03 -12.60
C ASP A 56 -6.20 18.65 -11.31
N ARG A 57 -6.09 17.96 -10.17
CA ARG A 57 -6.49 18.35 -8.80
C ARG A 57 -7.99 18.64 -8.56
N ASN A 58 -8.66 17.63 -7.99
CA ASN A 58 -9.59 17.79 -6.86
C ASN A 58 -9.70 16.48 -6.04
N GLN A 59 -8.56 15.92 -5.62
CA GLN A 59 -8.50 14.65 -4.88
C GLN A 59 -9.21 14.73 -3.52
N ALA A 60 -9.23 15.92 -2.89
CA ALA A 60 -9.99 16.20 -1.69
C ALA A 60 -11.50 16.04 -1.89
N ALA A 61 -12.07 16.56 -2.99
CA ALA A 61 -13.48 16.34 -3.28
C ALA A 61 -13.78 14.89 -3.64
N LEU A 62 -12.85 14.17 -4.28
CA LEU A 62 -13.01 12.75 -4.57
C LEU A 62 -13.07 11.93 -3.27
N LEU A 63 -12.15 12.20 -2.33
CA LEU A 63 -12.16 11.57 -1.00
C LEU A 63 -13.38 11.98 -0.17
N ALA A 64 -13.75 13.26 -0.15
CA ALA A 64 -14.97 13.72 0.53
C ALA A 64 -16.23 13.08 -0.07
N THR A 65 -16.28 12.90 -1.39
CA THR A 65 -17.38 12.20 -2.08
C THR A 65 -17.39 10.71 -1.72
N ALA A 66 -16.21 10.09 -1.61
CA ALA A 66 -16.08 8.70 -1.20
C ALA A 66 -16.54 8.44 0.22
N ILE A 67 -16.16 9.31 1.16
CA ILE A 67 -16.52 9.16 2.58
C ILE A 67 -17.98 9.55 2.84
N SER A 68 -18.53 10.53 2.10
CA SER A 68 -19.92 10.96 2.27
C SER A 68 -20.95 10.03 1.63
N ARG A 69 -20.50 9.01 0.89
CA ARG A 69 -21.36 7.99 0.26
C ARG A 69 -21.09 6.62 0.93
N PRO A 70 -21.99 6.16 1.83
CA PRO A 70 -21.80 4.91 2.58
C PRO A 70 -21.42 3.71 1.72
N ASN A 71 -22.02 3.61 0.52
CA ASN A 71 -21.87 2.44 -0.35
C ASN A 71 -20.50 2.43 -1.06
N LEU A 72 -19.95 3.60 -1.39
CA LEU A 72 -18.59 3.74 -1.92
C LEU A 72 -17.54 3.46 -0.84
N ALA A 73 -17.80 3.86 0.41
CA ALA A 73 -16.99 3.45 1.54
C ALA A 73 -17.01 1.91 1.72
N GLU A 74 -18.16 1.25 1.54
CA GLU A 74 -18.26 -0.22 1.63
C GLU A 74 -17.46 -0.94 0.53
N SER A 75 -17.49 -0.48 -0.72
CA SER A 75 -16.70 -1.08 -1.81
C SER A 75 -15.20 -0.94 -1.59
N LEU A 76 -14.74 0.22 -1.11
CA LEU A 76 -13.33 0.44 -0.73
C LEU A 76 -12.91 -0.43 0.46
N LEU A 77 -13.79 -0.57 1.47
CA LEU A 77 -13.56 -1.47 2.59
C LEU A 77 -13.49 -2.94 2.16
N TYR A 78 -14.32 -3.35 1.20
CA TYR A 78 -14.27 -4.70 0.64
C TYR A 78 -12.94 -4.98 -0.06
N LEU A 79 -12.47 -4.05 -0.90
CA LEU A 79 -11.18 -4.15 -1.58
C LEU A 79 -10.03 -4.28 -0.58
N ASN A 80 -9.95 -3.37 0.41
CA ASN A 80 -8.89 -3.41 1.42
C ASN A 80 -8.93 -4.71 2.24
N ARG A 81 -10.12 -5.17 2.64
CA ARG A 81 -10.26 -6.44 3.37
C ARG A 81 -9.87 -7.67 2.55
N ARG A 82 -10.07 -7.64 1.24
CA ARG A 82 -9.66 -8.74 0.35
C ARG A 82 -8.13 -8.78 0.28
N LEU A 83 -7.51 -7.65 -0.04
CA LEU A 83 -6.07 -7.47 -0.09
C LEU A 83 -5.41 -7.81 1.25
N ASP A 84 -5.97 -7.37 2.38
CA ASP A 84 -5.45 -7.69 3.72
C ASP A 84 -5.56 -9.18 4.04
N ARG A 85 -6.59 -9.86 3.53
CA ARG A 85 -6.75 -11.31 3.76
C ARG A 85 -5.73 -12.11 2.94
N GLU A 86 -5.40 -11.66 1.75
CA GLU A 86 -4.35 -12.23 0.89
C GLU A 86 -2.98 -12.06 1.59
N ASP A 87 -2.62 -10.85 2.02
CA ASP A 87 -1.37 -10.57 2.74
C ASP A 87 -1.22 -11.31 4.08
N LEU A 88 -2.32 -11.54 4.80
CA LEU A 88 -2.28 -12.26 6.09
C LEU A 88 -2.32 -13.79 5.93
N ALA A 89 -2.35 -14.30 4.69
CA ALA A 89 -2.30 -15.74 4.47
C ALA A 89 -0.95 -16.31 4.96
N PRO A 90 -0.93 -17.47 5.64
CA PRO A 90 0.29 -18.01 6.25
C PRO A 90 1.42 -18.31 5.26
N ASP A 91 1.08 -18.44 3.98
CA ASP A 91 1.94 -18.76 2.86
C ASP A 91 2.24 -17.57 1.95
N GLU A 92 1.71 -16.37 2.25
CA GLU A 92 1.97 -15.18 1.46
C GLU A 92 3.39 -14.65 1.75
N PRO A 93 4.33 -14.70 0.78
CA PRO A 93 5.74 -14.37 1.02
C PRO A 93 6.00 -12.92 1.42
N VAL A 94 5.09 -12.01 1.10
CA VAL A 94 5.17 -10.59 1.48
C VAL A 94 4.61 -10.36 2.88
N GLY A 95 3.59 -11.11 3.28
CA GLY A 95 3.06 -11.09 4.64
C GLY A 95 2.63 -9.70 5.12
N ILE A 96 2.97 -9.41 6.38
CA ILE A 96 2.67 -8.13 7.04
C ILE A 96 3.31 -6.93 6.34
N ILE A 97 4.38 -7.12 5.58
CA ILE A 97 5.05 -6.01 4.87
C ILE A 97 4.13 -5.39 3.82
N GLY A 98 3.29 -6.19 3.16
CA GLY A 98 2.38 -5.71 2.13
C GLY A 98 1.38 -4.71 2.70
N ILE A 99 0.80 -5.06 3.85
CA ILE A 99 -0.09 -4.21 4.63
C ILE A 99 0.62 -2.91 5.04
N ILE A 100 1.85 -2.99 5.55
CA ILE A 100 2.63 -1.80 5.94
C ILE A 100 2.86 -0.89 4.73
N VAL A 101 3.22 -1.45 3.57
CA VAL A 101 3.45 -0.71 2.33
C VAL A 101 2.17 -0.03 1.86
N ARG A 102 1.03 -0.74 1.84
CA ARG A 102 -0.27 -0.17 1.45
C ARG A 102 -0.69 0.96 2.38
N LEU A 103 -0.62 0.77 3.71
CA LEU A 103 -0.94 1.81 4.69
C LEU A 103 -0.03 3.05 4.56
N ALA A 104 1.27 2.84 4.26
CA ALA A 104 2.19 3.94 4.02
C ALA A 104 1.86 4.71 2.72
N MET A 105 1.46 4.00 1.66
CA MET A 105 1.00 4.60 0.41
C MET A 105 -0.31 5.38 0.59
N ASP A 106 -1.27 4.83 1.32
CA ASP A 106 -2.51 5.52 1.70
C ASP A 106 -2.20 6.82 2.46
N GLY A 107 -1.32 6.74 3.46
CA GLY A 107 -0.87 7.90 4.22
C GLY A 107 -0.20 8.97 3.36
N LEU A 108 0.61 8.55 2.38
CA LEU A 108 1.24 9.46 1.43
C LEU A 108 0.20 10.13 0.52
N TRP A 109 -0.79 9.39 0.05
CA TRP A 109 -1.89 9.92 -0.75
C TRP A 109 -2.77 10.91 0.02
N VAL A 110 -3.18 10.56 1.25
CA VAL A 110 -3.92 11.49 2.13
C VAL A 110 -3.08 12.73 2.45
N SER A 111 -1.76 12.59 2.57
CA SER A 111 -0.89 13.74 2.80
C SER A 111 -0.95 14.76 1.64
N ASP A 112 -1.03 14.30 0.39
CA ASP A 112 -1.18 15.17 -0.79
C ASP A 112 -2.54 15.89 -0.81
N ILE A 113 -3.57 15.28 -0.23
CA ILE A 113 -4.91 15.88 -0.11
C ILE A 113 -4.92 17.02 0.91
N LEU A 114 -4.22 16.82 2.03
CA LEU A 114 -4.18 17.78 3.13
C LEU A 114 -3.21 18.93 2.88
N ASP A 115 -2.05 18.62 2.29
CA ASP A 115 -1.00 19.57 1.97
C ASP A 115 -0.18 19.03 0.78
N ASP A 116 -0.51 19.53 -0.42
CA ASP A 116 0.13 19.12 -1.67
C ASP A 116 1.57 19.63 -1.83
N THR A 117 2.06 20.41 -0.85
CA THR A 117 3.43 20.92 -0.78
C THR A 117 4.27 20.23 0.30
N ARG A 118 3.67 19.32 1.08
CA ARG A 118 4.31 18.65 2.21
C ARG A 118 5.61 17.94 1.83
N PHE A 119 5.63 17.32 0.65
CA PHE A 119 6.81 16.65 0.10
C PHE A 119 7.07 17.13 -1.32
N ASN A 120 8.32 17.49 -1.60
CA ASN A 120 8.72 17.73 -2.98
C ASN A 120 8.90 16.40 -3.73
N GLN A 121 9.02 16.49 -5.06
CA GLN A 121 9.15 15.34 -5.95
C GLN A 121 10.27 14.37 -5.52
N ARG A 122 11.44 14.89 -5.14
CA ARG A 122 12.60 14.07 -4.74
C ARG A 122 12.36 13.33 -3.43
N GLU A 123 11.72 13.98 -2.45
CA GLU A 123 11.37 13.33 -1.18
C GLU A 123 10.34 12.23 -1.40
N ARG A 124 9.38 12.46 -2.28
CA ARG A 124 8.35 11.49 -2.64
C ARG A 124 8.93 10.28 -3.37
N GLU A 125 9.83 10.50 -4.33
CA GLU A 125 10.61 9.45 -4.98
C GLU A 125 11.41 8.63 -3.98
N LYS A 126 12.01 9.28 -2.98
CA LYS A 126 12.74 8.58 -1.92
C LYS A 126 11.81 7.68 -1.08
N ILE A 127 10.64 8.18 -0.68
CA ILE A 127 9.66 7.41 0.09
C ILE A 127 9.17 6.21 -0.72
N THR A 128 8.70 6.45 -1.95
CA THR A 128 8.17 5.38 -2.83
C THR A 128 9.23 4.36 -3.21
N SER A 129 10.50 4.77 -3.41
CA SER A 129 11.62 3.84 -3.62
C SER A 129 11.89 2.96 -2.40
N LEU A 130 11.79 3.50 -1.19
CA LEU A 130 11.95 2.72 0.04
C LEU A 130 10.82 1.71 0.21
N LEU A 131 9.57 2.13 0.00
CA LEU A 131 8.41 1.24 0.05
C LEU A 131 8.51 0.14 -1.01
N THR A 132 8.92 0.47 -2.23
CA THR A 132 9.20 -0.52 -3.29
C THR A 132 10.28 -1.50 -2.85
N GLY A 133 11.38 -1.00 -2.27
CA GLY A 133 12.45 -1.85 -1.73
C GLY A 133 11.97 -2.83 -0.66
N MET A 134 11.03 -2.42 0.19
CA MET A 134 10.44 -3.28 1.22
C MET A 134 9.65 -4.44 0.62
N THR A 135 9.03 -4.29 -0.55
CA THR A 135 8.29 -5.38 -1.22
C THR A 135 9.16 -6.55 -1.67
N TYR A 136 10.49 -6.38 -1.67
CA TYR A 136 11.45 -7.45 -1.94
C TYR A 136 11.95 -8.17 -0.69
N LEU A 137 11.53 -7.72 0.50
CA LEU A 137 11.86 -8.39 1.75
C LEU A 137 10.90 -9.55 1.98
N THR A 138 11.44 -10.69 2.39
CA THR A 138 10.65 -11.77 2.98
C THR A 138 10.51 -11.53 4.49
N ASP A 139 9.50 -12.13 5.11
CA ASP A 139 9.33 -12.12 6.57
C ASP A 139 10.60 -12.58 7.31
N ASP A 140 11.27 -13.63 6.83
CA ASP A 140 12.54 -14.11 7.40
C ASP A 140 13.63 -13.04 7.36
N ARG A 141 13.73 -12.31 6.23
CA ARG A 141 14.73 -11.25 6.08
C ARG A 141 14.39 -10.06 6.96
N LEU A 142 13.11 -9.69 7.06
CA LEU A 142 12.65 -8.63 7.96
C LEU A 142 12.94 -9.00 9.41
N ASN A 143 12.60 -10.22 9.84
CA ASN A 143 12.86 -10.70 11.20
C ASN A 143 14.34 -10.66 11.55
N ALA A 144 15.23 -11.03 10.61
CA ALA A 144 16.67 -10.91 10.80
C ALA A 144 17.12 -9.44 10.98
N VAL A 145 16.61 -8.53 10.14
CA VAL A 145 16.92 -7.09 10.24
C VAL A 145 16.41 -6.51 11.56
N LEU A 146 15.19 -6.85 11.98
CA LEU A 146 14.62 -6.39 13.23
C LEU A 146 15.38 -6.94 14.44
N ALA A 147 15.83 -8.19 14.40
CA ALA A 147 16.64 -8.79 15.46
C ALA A 147 18.01 -8.09 15.62
N ASP A 148 18.61 -7.64 14.52
CA ASP A 148 19.88 -6.90 14.54
C ASP A 148 19.73 -5.45 15.07
N ILE A 149 18.53 -4.86 14.93
CA ILE A 149 18.24 -3.48 15.36
C ILE A 149 17.64 -3.44 16.77
N ALA A 150 17.04 -4.54 17.24
CA ALA A 150 16.47 -4.62 18.58
C ALA A 150 17.56 -4.46 19.65
N PRO A 151 17.41 -3.53 20.62
CA PRO A 151 18.38 -3.36 21.68
C PRO A 151 18.44 -4.64 22.55
N GLY A 152 19.49 -5.45 22.35
CA GLY A 152 19.73 -6.69 23.09
C GLY A 152 20.41 -7.84 22.32
N GLY A 153 20.53 -7.75 20.98
CA GLY A 153 21.07 -8.83 20.14
C GLY A 153 22.50 -9.29 20.45
N ASP A 154 23.36 -8.41 20.98
CA ASP A 154 24.73 -8.75 21.36
C ASP A 154 24.86 -9.40 22.75
N ALA A 155 23.87 -9.28 23.62
CA ALA A 155 23.94 -9.85 24.97
C ALA A 155 23.86 -11.39 24.96
N ALA A 156 23.29 -11.99 23.91
CA ALA A 156 23.20 -13.44 23.76
C ALA A 156 24.45 -14.09 23.14
N ARG A 157 25.32 -13.31 22.47
CA ARG A 157 26.53 -13.84 21.80
C ARG A 157 27.78 -13.85 22.70
N GLY A 158 27.73 -13.23 23.89
CA GLY A 158 28.89 -13.11 24.80
C GLY A 158 28.96 -14.13 25.96
N GLY A 159 27.98 -15.03 26.12
CA GLY A 159 27.82 -15.83 27.34
C GLY A 159 28.57 -17.18 27.42
N SER A 160 29.33 -17.59 26.40
CA SER A 160 29.90 -18.95 26.33
C SER A 160 31.43 -19.04 26.41
N GLN A 161 32.11 -18.04 26.97
CA GLN A 161 33.53 -18.17 27.30
C GLN A 161 33.83 -17.75 28.74
N GLY A 162 34.03 -18.74 29.59
CA GLY A 162 34.96 -18.63 30.71
C GLY A 162 34.41 -18.97 32.10
N GLN A 163 34.34 -20.25 32.43
CA GLN A 163 34.78 -20.67 33.77
C GLN A 163 35.32 -22.11 33.72
N LYS A 164 36.59 -22.24 33.31
CA LYS A 164 37.46 -23.30 33.84
C LYS A 164 38.15 -22.71 35.07
N ARG A 165 37.84 -23.23 36.25
CA ARG A 165 38.80 -23.62 37.30
C ARG A 165 38.04 -24.18 38.49
#